data_AF-A0A3N5S7D8-F1
#
_entry.id   AF-A0A3N5S7D8-F1
#
_cell.length_a   1.000
_cell.length_b   1.000
_cell.length_c   1.000
_cell.angle_alpha   90.00
_cell.angle_beta   90.00
_cell.angle_gamma   90.00
#
_symmetry.space_group_name_H-M   'P 1'
#
loop_
_entity.id
_entity.type
_entity.pdbx_description
1 polymer ?
#
loop_
_entity_poly.entity_id
_entity_poly.type
_entity_poly.pdbx_seq_one_letter_code
_entity_poly.pdbx_strand_id
1 'polypeptide(L)'
;MKRKSPPDSKYPDNWREIAKAVKDAAQWKCVRCGKLHDPQNGYTLTVHHLDINPVNCAWWNIPPLCQRCHLSIQSKVVMDREWMFPHSEWFKPYVAAYYAVREGLLHPTTDYFESLKFVPREQVAKNLDKFLALGMPQTA
;
A
#
# COMPACT_ATOMS: atom_id res chain seq x y z
N MET A 1 -1.64 -21.96 -14.71
CA MET A 1 -0.32 -21.33 -15.01
C MET A 1 0.68 -21.79 -13.95
N LYS A 2 1.90 -22.22 -14.32
CA LYS A 2 2.91 -22.67 -13.33
C LYS A 2 3.45 -21.48 -12.51
N ARG A 3 3.55 -21.64 -11.19
CA ARG A 3 4.21 -20.70 -10.26
C ARG A 3 5.63 -20.42 -10.75
N LYS A 4 5.99 -19.14 -10.97
CA LYS A 4 7.35 -18.74 -11.37
C LYS A 4 8.14 -18.07 -10.23
N SER A 5 7.56 -17.99 -9.04
CA SER A 5 8.26 -17.55 -7.84
C SER A 5 9.13 -18.68 -7.30
N PRO A 6 10.29 -18.39 -6.67
CA PRO A 6 11.12 -19.40 -6.02
C PRO A 6 10.30 -20.31 -5.09
N PRO A 7 10.70 -21.57 -4.87
CA PRO A 7 9.97 -22.51 -4.03
C PRO A 7 9.59 -21.96 -2.65
N ASP A 8 10.48 -21.14 -2.08
CA ASP A 8 10.40 -20.55 -0.74
C ASP A 8 9.90 -19.10 -0.73
N SER A 9 9.39 -18.61 -1.87
CA SER A 9 8.80 -17.29 -1.96
C SER A 9 7.49 -17.24 -1.17
N LYS A 10 7.44 -16.38 -0.15
CA LYS A 10 6.22 -16.08 0.61
C LYS A 10 5.19 -15.25 -0.17
N TYR A 11 5.50 -14.81 -1.40
CA TYR A 11 4.55 -14.09 -2.25
C TYR A 11 3.47 -15.03 -2.82
N PRO A 12 2.26 -14.52 -3.08
CA PRO A 12 1.21 -15.29 -3.73
C PRO A 12 1.58 -15.69 -5.17
N ASP A 13 0.98 -16.77 -5.67
CA ASP A 13 1.29 -17.35 -6.98
C ASP A 13 1.04 -16.38 -8.15
N ASN A 14 0.02 -15.51 -8.02
CA ASN A 14 -0.36 -14.49 -8.99
C ASN A 14 0.36 -13.15 -8.78
N TRP A 15 1.45 -13.08 -7.99
CA TRP A 15 2.16 -11.83 -7.68
C TRP A 15 2.48 -10.95 -8.90
N ARG A 16 2.86 -11.54 -10.05
CA ARG A 16 3.15 -10.75 -11.26
C ARG A 16 1.94 -10.00 -11.79
N GLU A 17 0.76 -10.61 -11.69
CA GLU A 17 -0.50 -10.00 -12.10
C GLU A 17 -0.85 -8.84 -11.16
N ILE A 18 -0.77 -9.09 -9.85
CA ILE A 18 -0.98 -8.08 -8.80
C ILE A 18 -0.02 -6.90 -9.01
N ALA A 19 1.28 -7.16 -9.11
CA ALA A 19 2.30 -6.12 -9.26
C ALA A 19 2.11 -5.30 -10.54
N LYS A 20 1.65 -5.92 -11.65
CA LYS A 20 1.30 -5.20 -12.87
C LYS A 20 0.07 -4.33 -12.66
N ALA A 21 -1.01 -4.88 -12.09
CA ALA A 21 -2.26 -4.16 -11.84
C ALA A 21 -2.07 -2.94 -10.92
N VAL A 22 -1.22 -3.07 -9.89
CA VAL A 22 -0.85 -1.97 -9.00
C VAL A 22 -0.12 -0.86 -9.76
N LYS A 23 0.85 -1.21 -10.62
CA LYS A 23 1.60 -0.23 -11.42
C LYS A 23 0.74 0.44 -12.49
N ASP A 24 -0.12 -0.32 -13.16
CA ASP A 24 -1.09 0.19 -14.14
C ASP A 24 -2.06 1.16 -13.49
N ALA A 25 -2.59 0.85 -12.30
CA ALA A 25 -3.48 1.73 -11.55
C ALA A 25 -2.81 3.06 -11.17
N ALA A 26 -1.49 3.08 -10.99
CA ALA A 26 -0.70 4.28 -10.74
C ALA A 26 -0.17 4.93 -12.03
N GLN A 27 -0.62 4.50 -13.22
CA GLN A 27 -0.16 4.97 -14.52
C GLN A 27 1.38 4.92 -14.65
N TRP A 28 1.99 3.89 -14.04
CA TRP A 28 3.44 3.71 -13.99
C TRP A 28 4.21 4.88 -13.34
N LYS A 29 3.56 5.67 -12.48
CA LYS A 29 4.17 6.74 -11.70
C LYS A 29 4.32 6.32 -10.23
N CYS A 30 5.40 6.77 -9.60
CA CYS A 30 5.57 6.61 -8.16
C CYS A 30 4.52 7.43 -7.42
N VAL A 31 3.75 6.80 -6.52
CA VAL A 31 2.69 7.52 -5.78
C VAL A 31 3.22 8.56 -4.80
N ARG A 32 4.49 8.42 -4.38
CA ARG A 32 5.13 9.37 -3.45
C ARG A 32 5.70 10.62 -4.14
N CYS A 33 6.47 10.45 -5.21
CA CYS A 33 7.17 11.57 -5.85
C CYS A 33 6.65 11.93 -7.25
N GLY A 34 5.67 11.19 -7.79
CA GLY A 34 5.06 11.44 -9.10
C GLY A 34 5.91 11.09 -10.31
N LYS A 35 7.18 10.69 -10.13
CA LYS A 35 8.08 10.34 -11.24
C LYS A 35 7.61 9.08 -11.97
N LEU A 36 7.66 9.12 -13.30
CA LEU A 36 7.41 7.98 -14.17
C LEU A 36 8.46 6.89 -13.96
N HIS A 37 8.09 5.64 -14.21
CA HIS A 37 9.02 4.53 -14.31
C HIS A 37 10.13 4.83 -15.32
N ASP A 38 11.35 4.99 -14.81
CA ASP A 38 12.53 5.29 -15.62
C ASP A 38 13.76 4.62 -14.99
N PRO A 39 14.05 3.36 -15.36
CA PRO A 39 15.16 2.61 -14.81
C PRO A 39 16.53 3.22 -15.09
N GLN A 40 16.70 3.87 -16.24
CA GLN A 40 17.99 4.45 -16.65
C GLN A 40 18.41 5.59 -15.71
N ASN A 41 17.45 6.32 -15.16
CA ASN A 41 17.70 7.41 -14.22
C ASN A 41 17.49 7.02 -12.73
N GLY A 42 17.36 5.73 -12.44
CA GLY A 42 17.19 5.22 -11.07
C GLY A 42 15.79 5.45 -10.50
N TYR A 43 14.77 5.58 -11.35
CA TYR A 43 13.35 5.65 -10.99
C TYR A 43 12.59 4.37 -11.35
N THR A 44 13.26 3.22 -11.28
CA THR A 44 12.60 1.91 -11.45
C THR A 44 11.44 1.77 -10.47
N LEU A 45 10.23 1.65 -11.01
CA LEU A 45 9.00 1.45 -10.24
C LEU A 45 8.91 0.01 -9.69
N THR A 46 8.76 -0.08 -8.38
CA THR A 46 8.62 -1.29 -7.55
C THR A 46 7.29 -1.25 -6.81
N VAL A 47 6.94 -2.34 -6.12
CA VAL A 47 5.76 -2.43 -5.26
C VAL A 47 6.25 -2.79 -3.86
N HIS A 48 5.94 -1.94 -2.87
CA HIS A 48 6.45 -2.05 -1.51
C HIS A 48 5.37 -2.58 -0.57
N HIS A 49 5.67 -3.55 0.31
CA HIS A 49 4.74 -3.97 1.36
C HIS A 49 4.96 -3.12 2.60
N LEU A 50 4.00 -2.27 2.97
CA LEU A 50 4.13 -1.32 4.07
C LEU A 50 4.22 -2.00 5.45
N ASP A 51 3.63 -3.18 5.60
CA ASP A 51 3.70 -4.02 6.80
C ASP A 51 4.84 -5.05 6.78
N ILE A 52 5.69 -5.05 5.75
CA ILE A 52 6.78 -6.02 5.52
C ILE A 52 6.30 -7.47 5.32
N ASN A 53 4.97 -7.71 5.29
CA ASN A 53 4.40 -9.03 5.10
C ASN A 53 4.15 -9.32 3.61
N PRO A 54 4.93 -10.21 2.96
CA PRO A 54 4.83 -10.48 1.53
C PRO A 54 3.52 -11.20 1.11
N VAL A 55 2.72 -11.73 2.05
CA VAL A 55 1.40 -12.29 1.71
C VAL A 55 0.29 -11.23 1.71
N ASN A 56 0.50 -10.07 2.35
CA ASN A 56 -0.50 -9.03 2.43
C ASN A 56 -0.44 -8.11 1.21
N CYS A 57 -1.15 -8.50 0.16
CA CYS A 57 -1.25 -7.75 -1.10
C CYS A 57 -2.48 -6.83 -1.16
N ALA A 58 -3.14 -6.52 -0.03
CA ALA A 58 -4.24 -5.55 -0.01
C ALA A 58 -3.76 -4.22 -0.61
N TRP A 59 -4.57 -3.55 -1.44
CA TRP A 59 -4.09 -2.39 -2.22
C TRP A 59 -3.53 -1.27 -1.33
N TRP A 60 -4.06 -1.13 -0.12
CA TRP A 60 -3.63 -0.15 0.87
C TRP A 60 -2.31 -0.52 1.55
N ASN A 61 -1.82 -1.75 1.37
CA ASN A 61 -0.54 -2.21 1.88
C ASN A 61 0.58 -2.19 0.82
N ILE A 62 0.23 -2.09 -0.47
CA ILE A 62 1.19 -2.25 -1.58
C ILE A 62 1.34 -1.05 -2.52
N PRO A 63 1.78 0.13 -2.05
CA PRO A 63 2.01 1.29 -2.92
C PRO A 63 3.10 1.03 -3.99
N PRO A 64 2.88 1.50 -5.24
CA PRO A 64 3.91 1.49 -6.26
C PRO A 64 4.88 2.68 -6.06
N LEU A 65 6.14 2.37 -5.77
CA LEU A 65 7.18 3.35 -5.43
C LEU A 65 8.42 3.19 -6.31
N CYS A 66 9.03 4.31 -6.71
CA CYS A 66 10.33 4.24 -7.36
C CYS A 66 11.40 3.74 -6.36
N GLN A 67 12.47 3.13 -6.85
CA GLN A 67 13.54 2.57 -6.02
C GLN A 67 14.05 3.53 -4.94
N ARG A 68 14.22 4.83 -5.27
CA ARG A 68 14.64 5.86 -4.29
C ARG A 68 13.62 6.05 -3.17
N CYS A 69 12.35 6.17 -3.52
CA CYS A 69 11.26 6.35 -2.54
C CYS A 69 11.05 5.09 -1.70
N HIS A 70 11.13 3.92 -2.33
CA HIS A 70 11.04 2.61 -1.67
C HIS A 70 12.10 2.48 -0.57
N LEU A 71 13.38 2.67 -0.91
CA LEU A 71 14.48 2.58 0.05
C LEU A 71 14.40 3.65 1.15
N SER A 72 13.88 4.84 0.82
CA SER A 72 13.71 5.91 1.81
C SER A 72 12.68 5.59 2.89
N ILE A 73 11.71 4.69 2.66
CA ILE A 73 10.63 4.39 3.63
C ILE A 73 10.75 3.00 4.26
N GLN A 74 11.48 2.07 3.64
CA GLN A 74 11.48 0.64 3.97
C GLN A 74 11.71 0.32 5.46
N SER A 75 12.50 1.12 6.18
CA SER A 75 12.76 0.95 7.62
C SER A 75 12.08 2.01 8.50
N LYS A 76 11.33 2.94 7.91
CA LYS A 76 10.76 4.11 8.59
C LYS A 76 9.24 4.02 8.77
N VAL A 77 8.54 3.39 7.82
CA VAL A 77 7.11 3.18 7.92
C VAL A 77 6.85 1.91 8.72
N VAL A 78 6.05 2.06 9.77
CA VAL A 78 5.60 1.01 10.67
C VAL A 78 4.10 1.22 10.81
N MET A 79 3.29 0.33 10.22
CA MET A 79 1.85 0.56 10.05
C MET A 79 1.09 0.59 11.39
N ASP A 80 1.50 -0.26 12.34
CA ASP A 80 0.92 -0.40 13.67
C ASP A 80 1.41 0.66 14.68
N ARG A 81 2.28 1.57 14.27
CA ARG A 81 2.73 2.69 15.10
C ARG A 81 1.65 3.75 15.21
N GLU A 82 1.50 4.32 16.40
CA GLU A 82 0.76 5.57 16.63
C GLU A 82 1.58 6.79 16.19
N TRP A 83 0.97 7.67 15.41
CA TRP A 83 1.66 8.83 14.84
C TRP A 83 1.18 10.11 15.52
N MET A 84 2.12 10.85 16.13
CA MET A 84 1.83 12.14 16.75
C MET A 84 1.56 13.25 15.71
N PHE A 85 2.21 13.15 14.54
CA PHE A 85 2.14 14.18 13.49
C PHE A 85 1.27 13.73 12.32
N PRO A 86 0.68 14.69 11.58
CA PRO A 86 -0.08 14.37 10.37
C PRO A 86 0.72 13.58 9.34
N HIS A 87 0.04 12.64 8.69
CA HIS A 87 0.60 11.84 7.60
C HIS A 87 0.83 12.68 6.34
N SER A 88 1.89 12.36 5.57
CA SER A 88 2.12 12.97 4.26
C SER A 88 1.03 12.59 3.25
N GLU A 89 0.68 13.49 2.32
CA GLU A 89 -0.42 13.30 1.37
C GLU A 89 -0.41 11.96 0.62
N TRP A 90 0.75 11.53 0.13
CA TRP A 90 0.85 10.25 -0.60
C TRP A 90 0.50 9.04 0.26
N PHE A 91 0.70 9.12 1.57
CA PHE A 91 0.54 8.03 2.52
C PHE A 91 -0.86 7.97 3.12
N LYS A 92 -1.54 9.12 3.24
CA LYS A 92 -2.88 9.25 3.83
C LYS A 92 -3.89 8.20 3.34
N PRO A 93 -4.06 7.93 2.03
CA PRO A 93 -5.05 6.94 1.58
C PRO A 93 -4.74 5.51 2.06
N TYR A 94 -3.46 5.16 2.12
CA TYR A 94 -2.99 3.83 2.53
C TYR A 94 -3.22 3.60 4.02
N VAL A 95 -2.79 4.56 4.85
CA VAL A 95 -2.94 4.46 6.30
C VAL A 95 -4.39 4.60 6.77
N ALA A 96 -5.20 5.43 6.09
CA ALA A 96 -6.64 5.54 6.36
C ALA A 96 -7.36 4.20 6.13
N ALA A 97 -7.08 3.54 5.00
CA ALA A 97 -7.65 2.22 4.72
C ALA A 97 -7.20 1.18 5.76
N TYR A 98 -5.92 1.20 6.15
CA TYR A 98 -5.40 0.35 7.21
C TYR A 98 -6.15 0.55 8.54
N TYR A 99 -6.33 1.81 8.99
CA TYR A 99 -7.07 2.08 10.22
C TYR A 99 -8.52 1.63 10.14
N ALA A 100 -9.21 1.89 9.02
CA ALA A 100 -10.58 1.44 8.85
C ALA A 100 -10.73 -0.10 8.90
N VAL A 101 -9.75 -0.84 8.36
CA VAL A 101 -9.72 -2.30 8.45
C VAL A 101 -9.39 -2.77 9.88
N ARG A 102 -8.41 -2.13 10.54
CA ARG A 102 -8.00 -2.44 11.91
C ARG A 102 -9.15 -2.28 12.90
N GLU A 103 -9.92 -1.22 12.78
CA GLU A 103 -11.10 -0.94 13.62
C GLU A 103 -12.36 -1.72 13.18
N GLY A 104 -12.26 -2.60 12.18
CA GLY A 104 -13.38 -3.43 11.73
C GLY A 104 -14.48 -2.68 10.95
N LEU A 105 -14.23 -1.44 10.52
CA LEU A 105 -15.17 -0.66 9.70
C LEU A 105 -15.20 -1.10 8.23
N LEU A 106 -14.10 -1.69 7.75
CA LEU A 106 -13.97 -2.27 6.41
C LEU A 106 -13.50 -3.72 6.52
N HIS A 107 -13.97 -4.58 5.62
CA HIS A 107 -13.68 -6.01 5.69
C HIS A 107 -12.19 -6.30 5.40
N PRO A 108 -11.49 -7.05 6.27
CA PRO A 108 -10.09 -7.39 6.08
C PRO A 108 -9.91 -8.42 4.96
N THR A 109 -8.94 -8.19 4.08
CA THR A 109 -8.47 -9.18 3.10
C THR A 109 -7.01 -8.87 2.78
N THR A 110 -6.25 -9.90 2.43
CA THR A 110 -4.85 -9.81 1.99
C THR A 110 -4.72 -9.90 0.48
N ASP A 111 -5.79 -10.21 -0.26
CA ASP A 111 -5.75 -10.27 -1.72
C ASP A 111 -5.97 -8.88 -2.34
N TYR A 112 -5.20 -8.57 -3.38
CA TYR A 112 -5.28 -7.28 -4.04
C TYR A 112 -6.65 -7.03 -4.68
N PHE A 113 -7.18 -8.00 -5.43
CA PHE A 113 -8.42 -7.83 -6.17
C PHE A 113 -9.65 -7.84 -5.27
N GLU A 114 -9.64 -8.66 -4.22
CA GLU A 114 -10.66 -8.62 -3.18
C GLU A 114 -10.62 -7.30 -2.41
N SER A 115 -9.43 -6.79 -2.09
CA SER A 115 -9.30 -5.51 -1.37
C SER A 115 -9.90 -4.34 -2.14
N LEU A 116 -9.92 -4.38 -3.48
CA LEU A 116 -10.60 -3.37 -4.29
C LEU A 116 -12.13 -3.42 -4.17
N LYS A 117 -12.71 -4.58 -3.84
CA LYS A 117 -14.16 -4.77 -3.64
C LYS A 117 -14.57 -4.42 -2.21
N PHE A 118 -13.82 -4.91 -1.23
CA PHE A 118 -14.13 -4.77 0.20
C PHE A 118 -13.63 -3.46 0.81
N VAL A 119 -12.59 -2.87 0.23
CA VAL A 119 -12.00 -1.60 0.66
C VAL A 119 -11.88 -0.67 -0.56
N PRO A 120 -12.98 -0.27 -1.23
CA PRO A 120 -12.88 0.53 -2.46
C PRO A 120 -12.12 1.84 -2.24
N ARG A 121 -11.18 2.16 -3.14
CA ARG A 121 -10.37 3.40 -3.06
C ARG A 121 -11.25 4.65 -2.96
N GLU A 122 -12.36 4.69 -3.69
CA GLU A 122 -13.31 5.80 -3.66
C GLU A 122 -14.00 5.93 -2.30
N GLN A 123 -14.36 4.82 -1.66
CA GLN A 123 -14.95 4.83 -0.32
C GLN A 123 -13.95 5.37 0.71
N VAL A 124 -12.69 4.96 0.63
CA VAL A 124 -11.61 5.47 1.49
C VAL A 124 -11.38 6.96 1.24
N ALA A 125 -11.34 7.40 -0.02
CA ALA A 125 -11.17 8.81 -0.36
C ALA A 125 -12.31 9.69 0.17
N LYS A 126 -13.57 9.24 0.05
CA LYS A 126 -14.75 9.96 0.57
C LYS A 126 -14.78 10.09 2.09
N ASN A 127 -14.15 9.15 2.80
CA ASN A 127 -14.14 9.08 4.27
C ASN A 127 -12.74 9.32 4.85
N LEU A 128 -11.86 9.99 4.10
CA LEU A 128 -10.44 10.05 4.41
C LEU A 128 -10.18 10.59 5.82
N ASP A 129 -10.73 11.76 6.15
CA ASP A 129 -10.53 12.41 7.45
C ASP A 129 -11.10 11.58 8.61
N LYS A 130 -12.28 10.98 8.39
CA LYS A 130 -12.91 10.07 9.36
C LYS A 130 -12.01 8.88 9.67
N PHE A 131 -11.42 8.25 8.66
CA PHE A 131 -10.55 7.09 8.84
C PHE A 131 -9.17 7.46 9.39
N LEU A 132 -8.63 8.62 9.03
CA LEU A 132 -7.38 9.14 9.61
C LEU A 132 -7.53 9.43 11.11
N ALA A 133 -8.69 9.92 11.55
CA ALA A 133 -8.97 10.19 12.96
C ALA A 133 -8.91 8.94 13.86
N LEU A 134 -9.14 7.74 13.30
CA LEU A 134 -9.04 6.47 14.03
C LEU A 134 -7.61 6.13 14.48
N GLY A 135 -6.61 6.71 13.83
CA GLY A 135 -5.20 6.54 14.17
C GLY A 135 -4.64 7.61 15.10
N MET A 136 -5.46 8.61 15.47
CA MET A 136 -5.05 9.66 16.40
C MET A 136 -5.26 9.17 17.84
N PRO A 137 -4.38 9.52 18.79
CA PRO A 137 -4.60 9.20 20.19
C PRO A 137 -5.94 9.78 20.62
N GLN A 138 -6.85 8.94 21.13
CA GLN A 138 -8.08 9.44 21.71
C GLN A 138 -7.72 10.21 22.97
N THR A 139 -8.02 11.51 23.00
CA THR A 139 -7.94 12.29 24.23
C THR A 139 -8.96 11.71 25.21
N ALA A 140 -8.47 11.13 26.31
CA ALA A 140 -9.29 10.68 27.43
C ALA A 140 -9.99 11.87 28.11
#